data_AF-A0A0F9LGH9-F1
#
_entry.id   AF-A0A0F9LGH9-F1
#
_cell.length_a   1.000
_cell.length_b   1.000
_cell.length_c   1.000
_cell.angle_alpha   90.00
_cell.angle_beta   90.00
_cell.angle_gamma   90.00
#
_symmetry.space_group_name_H-M   'P 1'
#
loop_
_entity.id
_entity.type
_entity.pdbx_description
1 polymer ?
#
loop_
_entity_poly.entity_id
_entity_poly.type
_entity_poly.pdbx_seq_one_letter_code
_entity_poly.pdbx_strand_id
1 'polypeptide(L)'
;MTAKPHYPRRVQQQILDSRGLDRAGHGRLEPKAKPSTPGATFAMRLMEERFDVPIKELIGHGSNVEVGNMLGLSPSTISKWRLRLGLR
;
A
#
# COMPACT_ATOMS: atom_id res chain seq x y z
N MET A 1 7.64 40.61 0.64
CA MET A 1 6.78 39.45 0.95
C MET A 1 6.70 38.58 -0.30
N THR A 2 7.43 37.48 -0.35
CA THR A 2 7.47 36.59 -1.52
C THR A 2 6.19 35.74 -1.54
N ALA A 3 5.34 35.93 -2.56
CA ALA A 3 4.11 35.16 -2.71
C ALA A 3 4.44 33.65 -2.80
N LYS A 4 3.75 32.81 -2.00
CA LYS A 4 3.92 31.35 -2.08
C LYS A 4 3.40 30.88 -3.44
N PRO A 5 4.19 30.17 -4.25
CA PRO A 5 3.72 29.61 -5.51
C PRO A 5 2.57 28.63 -5.24
N HIS A 6 1.40 28.93 -5.77
CA HIS A 6 0.19 28.13 -5.60
C HIS A 6 0.18 27.00 -6.63
N TYR A 7 0.91 25.92 -6.34
CA TYR A 7 0.94 24.75 -7.22
C TYR A 7 -0.42 24.02 -7.23
N PRO A 8 -0.84 23.46 -8.37
CA PRO A 8 -1.97 22.53 -8.43
C PRO A 8 -1.76 21.36 -7.48
N ARG A 9 -2.84 20.88 -6.83
CA ARG A 9 -2.81 19.77 -5.86
C ARG A 9 -2.09 18.53 -6.41
N ARG A 10 -2.24 18.24 -7.70
CA ARG A 10 -1.57 17.14 -8.40
C ARG A 10 -0.05 17.24 -8.37
N VAL A 11 0.50 18.44 -8.61
CA VAL A 11 1.95 18.70 -8.62
C VAL A 11 2.50 18.56 -7.20
N GLN A 12 1.79 19.09 -6.21
CA GLN A 12 2.17 18.94 -4.80
C GLN A 12 2.20 17.47 -4.38
N GLN A 13 1.23 16.66 -4.81
CA GLN A 13 1.21 15.23 -4.52
C GLN A 13 2.40 14.49 -5.15
N GLN A 14 2.74 14.79 -6.41
CA GLN A 14 3.91 14.19 -7.06
C GLN A 14 5.23 14.52 -6.35
N ILE A 15 5.36 15.74 -5.84
CA ILE A 15 6.54 16.16 -5.06
C ILE A 15 6.61 15.43 -3.71
N LEU A 16 5.46 15.20 -3.07
CA LEU A 16 5.41 14.45 -1.82
C LEU A 16 5.70 12.97 -2.03
N ASP A 17 5.14 12.39 -3.09
CA ASP A 17 5.36 10.99 -3.47
C ASP A 17 6.85 10.72 -3.78
N SER A 18 7.52 11.63 -4.51
CA SER A 18 8.95 11.48 -4.81
C SER A 18 9.86 11.59 -3.58
N ARG A 19 9.37 12.26 -2.53
CA ARG A 19 10.08 12.44 -1.26
C ARG A 19 9.68 11.42 -0.19
N GLY A 20 8.74 10.52 -0.51
CA GLY A 20 8.21 9.57 0.46
C GLY A 20 7.55 10.26 1.65
N LEU A 21 6.76 11.30 1.39
CA LEU A 21 6.05 12.08 2.42
C LEU A 21 4.54 12.07 2.17
N ASP A 22 3.75 12.13 3.25
CA ASP A 22 2.31 12.38 3.23
C ASP A 22 1.95 13.62 4.05
N ARG A 23 0.76 14.19 3.80
CA ARG A 23 0.24 15.31 4.59
C ARG A 23 -0.51 14.79 5.80
N ALA A 24 -0.05 15.16 7.00
CA ALA A 24 -0.72 14.79 8.25
C ALA A 24 -1.66 15.87 8.81
N GLY A 25 -1.88 16.96 8.06
CA GLY A 25 -2.72 18.10 8.48
C GLY A 25 -1.91 19.30 9.00
N HIS A 26 -2.52 20.49 9.04
CA HIS A 26 -1.90 21.76 9.51
C HIS A 26 -0.54 22.13 8.89
N GLY A 27 -0.23 21.64 7.68
CA GLY A 27 1.07 21.87 7.03
C GLY A 27 2.18 20.94 7.52
N ARG A 28 1.89 19.99 8.40
CA ARG A 28 2.80 18.93 8.85
C ARG A 28 2.93 17.85 7.77
N LEU A 29 4.18 17.48 7.49
CA LEU A 29 4.52 16.37 6.61
C LEU A 29 4.99 15.20 7.47
N GLU A 30 4.50 14.01 7.17
CA GLU A 30 4.93 12.78 7.80
C GLU A 30 5.64 11.90 6.77
N PRO A 31 6.58 11.04 7.19
CA PRO A 31 7.05 9.96 6.36
C PRO A 31 5.85 9.18 5.83
N LYS A 32 5.75 9.07 4.52
CA LYS A 32 4.84 8.13 3.89
C LYS A 32 5.24 6.75 4.38
N ALA A 33 4.29 6.03 4.96
CA ALA A 33 4.50 4.61 5.22
C ALA A 33 4.93 3.99 3.89
N LYS A 34 6.19 3.58 3.79
CA LYS A 34 6.66 2.89 2.59
C LYS A 34 5.74 1.68 2.45
N PRO A 35 5.12 1.44 1.28
CA PRO A 35 4.44 0.17 1.08
C PRO A 35 5.49 -0.90 1.32
N SER A 36 5.28 -1.76 2.32
CA SER A 36 6.23 -2.83 2.64
C SER A 36 6.48 -3.65 1.37
N THR A 37 5.42 -3.82 0.58
CA THR A 37 5.43 -4.54 -0.69
C THR A 37 5.18 -3.62 -1.90
N PRO A 38 6.17 -3.46 -2.81
CA PRO A 38 5.97 -2.84 -4.11
C PRO A 38 4.87 -3.55 -4.93
N GLY A 39 3.97 -2.79 -5.56
CA GLY A 39 2.85 -3.33 -6.33
C GLY A 39 1.62 -3.72 -5.50
N ALA A 40 1.67 -3.56 -4.18
CA ALA A 40 0.52 -3.83 -3.31
C ALA A 40 -0.64 -2.86 -3.54
N THR A 41 -1.85 -3.42 -3.62
CA THR A 41 -3.12 -2.68 -3.67
C THR A 41 -3.47 -2.05 -2.32
N PHE A 42 -4.44 -1.15 -2.29
CA PHE A 42 -4.94 -0.60 -1.03
C PHE A 42 -5.44 -1.69 -0.07
N ALA A 43 -6.20 -2.66 -0.57
CA ALA A 43 -6.69 -3.78 0.24
C ALA A 43 -5.56 -4.66 0.77
N MET A 44 -4.49 -4.85 -0.01
CA MET A 44 -3.30 -5.57 0.46
C MET A 44 -2.61 -4.82 1.60
N ARG A 45 -2.44 -3.49 1.47
CA ARG A 45 -1.83 -2.66 2.52
C ARG A 45 -2.64 -2.67 3.81
N LEU A 46 -3.97 -2.64 3.69
CA LEU A 46 -4.84 -2.78 4.86
C LEU A 46 -4.61 -4.12 5.57
N MET A 47 -4.36 -5.20 4.83
CA MET A 47 -3.98 -6.48 5.44
C MET A 47 -2.59 -6.42 6.07
N GLU A 48 -1.61 -5.77 5.42
CA GLU A 48 -0.28 -5.56 6.03
C GLU A 48 -0.38 -4.83 7.37
N GLU A 49 -1.15 -3.75 7.44
CA GLU A 49 -1.38 -2.98 8.66
C GLU A 49 -2.15 -3.79 9.72
N ARG A 50 -3.15 -4.56 9.29
CA ARG A 50 -3.98 -5.36 10.20
C ARG A 50 -3.21 -6.49 10.86
N PHE A 51 -2.33 -7.14 10.11
CA PHE A 51 -1.59 -8.32 10.57
C PHE A 51 -0.14 -8.01 10.95
N ASP A 52 0.32 -6.77 10.75
CA ASP A 52 1.70 -6.31 10.97
C ASP A 52 2.75 -7.19 10.28
N VAL A 53 2.41 -7.70 9.08
CA VAL A 53 3.22 -8.65 8.30
C VAL A 53 3.16 -8.27 6.82
N PRO A 54 4.26 -8.34 6.06
CA PRO A 54 4.26 -8.08 4.62
C PRO A 54 3.25 -8.95 3.87
N ILE A 55 2.53 -8.38 2.90
CA ILE A 55 1.47 -9.14 2.20
C ILE A 55 2.04 -10.36 1.48
N LYS A 56 3.30 -10.27 1.00
CA LYS A 56 4.00 -11.38 0.38
C LYS A 56 4.19 -12.58 1.31
N GLU A 57 4.44 -12.34 2.59
CA GLU A 57 4.59 -13.41 3.58
C GLU A 57 3.20 -13.96 3.94
N LEU A 58 2.23 -13.07 4.15
CA LEU A 58 0.86 -13.44 4.52
C LEU A 58 0.18 -14.35 3.49
N ILE A 59 0.40 -14.10 2.20
CA ILE A 59 -0.20 -14.89 1.12
C ILE A 59 0.78 -15.79 0.39
N GLY A 60 2.07 -15.80 0.74
CA GLY A 60 3.11 -16.50 -0.03
C GLY A 60 3.08 -18.02 0.10
N HIS A 61 2.51 -18.53 1.20
CA HIS A 61 2.53 -19.95 1.54
C HIS A 61 1.11 -20.53 1.61
N GLY A 62 1.01 -21.85 1.49
CA GLY A 62 -0.27 -22.58 1.51
C GLY A 62 -1.09 -22.46 0.23
N SER A 63 -2.22 -23.16 0.20
CA SER A 63 -3.16 -23.10 -0.92
C SER A 63 -3.98 -21.81 -0.92
N ASN A 64 -4.49 -21.41 -2.09
CA ASN A 64 -5.36 -20.23 -2.20
C ASN A 64 -6.64 -20.36 -1.35
N VAL A 65 -7.10 -21.60 -1.10
CA VAL A 65 -8.29 -21.87 -0.29
C VAL A 65 -8.01 -21.62 1.19
N GLU A 66 -6.91 -22.15 1.71
CA GLU A 66 -6.50 -21.96 3.11
C GLU A 66 -6.28 -20.47 3.43
N VAL A 67 -5.50 -19.79 2.57
CA VAL A 67 -5.23 -18.36 2.73
C VAL A 67 -6.51 -17.53 2.60
N GLY A 68 -7.38 -17.90 1.65
CA GLY A 68 -8.67 -17.25 1.47
C GLY A 68 -9.54 -17.35 2.72
N ASN A 69 -9.67 -18.55 3.29
CA ASN A 69 -10.44 -18.78 4.51
C ASN A 69 -9.87 -18.00 5.70
N MET A 70 -8.55 -17.99 5.87
CA MET A 70 -7.86 -17.26 6.95
C MET A 70 -8.10 -15.74 6.86
N LEU A 71 -8.08 -15.18 5.65
CA LEU A 71 -8.23 -13.74 5.43
C LEU A 71 -9.67 -13.28 5.20
N GLY A 72 -10.63 -14.21 5.14
CA GLY A 72 -12.02 -13.91 4.78
C GLY A 72 -12.17 -13.42 3.32
N LEU A 73 -11.32 -13.92 2.42
CA LEU A 73 -11.27 -13.54 1.02
C LEU A 73 -11.54 -14.75 0.12
N SER A 74 -12.09 -14.52 -1.07
CA SER A 74 -12.25 -15.61 -2.04
C SER A 74 -10.88 -16.15 -2.48
N PRO A 75 -10.73 -17.47 -2.76
CA PRO A 75 -9.48 -18.03 -3.28
C PRO A 75 -9.03 -17.37 -4.60
N SER A 76 -9.98 -16.91 -5.41
CA SER A 76 -9.70 -16.17 -6.64
C SER A 76 -9.04 -14.81 -6.41
N THR A 77 -9.36 -14.15 -5.29
CA THR A 77 -8.72 -12.90 -4.86
C THR A 77 -7.26 -13.14 -4.53
N ILE A 78 -6.97 -14.20 -3.77
CA ILE A 78 -5.61 -14.60 -3.41
C ILE A 78 -4.78 -14.94 -4.66
N SER A 79 -5.36 -15.70 -5.59
CA SER A 79 -4.70 -16.01 -6.87
C SER A 79 -4.32 -14.75 -7.66
N LYS A 80 -5.25 -13.80 -7.83
CA LYS A 80 -4.99 -12.51 -8.50
C LYS A 80 -3.91 -11.70 -7.78
N TRP A 81 -3.91 -11.75 -6.45
CA TRP A 81 -2.95 -11.04 -5.62
C TRP A 81 -1.54 -11.61 -5.76
N ARG A 82 -1.39 -12.94 -5.71
CA ARG A 82 -0.12 -13.64 -5.96
C ARG A 82 0.45 -13.31 -7.33
N LEU A 83 -0.38 -13.39 -8.38
CA LEU A 83 0.03 -13.03 -9.74
C LEU A 83 0.53 -11.59 -9.84
N ARG A 84 -0.18 -10.63 -9.22
CA ARG A 84 0.23 -9.22 -9.20
C ARG A 84 1.58 -9.01 -8.50
N LEU A 85 1.87 -9.80 -7.47
CA LEU A 85 3.10 -9.71 -6.69
C LEU A 85 4.25 -10.58 -7.22
N GLY A 86 4.03 -11.31 -8.32
CA GLY A 86 5.02 -12.22 -8.90
C GLY A 86 5.24 -13.50 -8.08
N LEU A 87 4.28 -13.86 -7.23
CA LEU A 87 4.30 -15.09 -6.45
C LEU A 87 3.67 -16.21 -7.30
N ARG A 88 4.39 -17.32 -7.48
CA ARG A 88 3.91 -18.53 -8.17
C ARG A 88 3.72 -19.66 -7.18
#